data_AF-A0A382IKN7-F1
#
_entry.id   AF-A0A382IKN7-F1
#
_cell.length_a   1.000
_cell.length_b   1.000
_cell.length_c   1.000
_cell.angle_alpha   90.00
_cell.angle_beta   90.00
_cell.angle_gamma   90.00
#
_symmetry.space_group_name_H-M   'P 1'
#
loop_
_entity.id
_entity.type
_entity.pdbx_description
1 polymer ?
#
loop_
_entity_poly.entity_id
_entity_poly.type
_entity_poly.pdbx_seq_one_letter_code
_entity_poly.pdbx_strand_id
1 'polypeptide(L)'
;MNMTRFMILATAAGIALLGGSAYAHGFGERYDLPVPLAFYVVGAGAAVGFSFVVVGLFVKGSPNVHDYPRFNVLNWRVARVLAHSVVIISLRSFSVGLLILVVIAGMVGTDIPTLNFAPIMVWVIWWVGTAYTSALIGNIWGLINPWSTT
;
A
#
# COMPACT_ATOMS: atom_id res chain seq x y z
N MET A 1 7.73 15.35 -33.69
CA MET A 1 7.19 14.40 -32.69
C MET A 1 6.79 13.14 -33.46
N ASN A 2 7.28 11.95 -33.11
CA ASN A 2 7.01 10.73 -33.88
C ASN A 2 5.50 10.39 -33.85
N MET A 3 4.96 9.84 -34.94
CA MET A 3 3.54 9.50 -35.11
C MET A 3 2.99 8.67 -33.94
N THR A 4 3.77 7.71 -33.44
CA THR A 4 3.45 6.89 -32.26
C THR A 4 3.30 7.73 -30.98
N ARG A 5 4.18 8.72 -30.76
CA ARG A 5 4.07 9.62 -29.60
C ARG A 5 2.84 10.50 -29.69
N PHE A 6 2.49 10.97 -30.89
CA PHE A 6 1.28 11.75 -31.11
C PHE A 6 0.01 10.91 -30.85
N MET A 7 -0.03 9.66 -31.34
CA MET A 7 -1.16 8.76 -31.09
C MET A 7 -1.34 8.44 -29.61
N ILE A 8 -0.26 8.18 -28.87
CA ILE A 8 -0.30 7.95 -27.41
C ILE A 8 -0.81 9.18 -26.66
N LEU A 9 -0.31 10.37 -27.01
CA LEU A 9 -0.75 11.61 -26.38
C LEU A 9 -2.23 11.92 -26.70
N ALA A 10 -2.66 11.67 -27.94
CA ALA A 10 -4.05 11.85 -28.34
C ALA A 10 -5.01 10.87 -27.64
N THR A 11 -4.60 9.61 -27.46
CA THR A 11 -5.40 8.62 -26.71
C THR A 11 -5.43 8.95 -25.21
N ALA A 12 -4.30 9.31 -24.61
CA ALA A 12 -4.26 9.74 -23.22
C ALA A 12 -5.11 11.00 -22.97
N ALA A 13 -5.06 11.98 -23.87
CA ALA A 13 -5.90 13.17 -23.81
C ALA A 13 -7.40 12.84 -23.99
N GLY A 14 -7.73 11.92 -24.91
CA GLY A 14 -9.10 11.43 -25.08
C GLY A 14 -9.64 10.73 -23.83
N ILE A 15 -8.84 9.89 -23.17
CA ILE A 15 -9.21 9.23 -21.92
C ILE A 15 -9.39 10.26 -20.79
N ALA A 16 -8.51 11.26 -20.70
CA ALA A 16 -8.61 12.31 -19.69
C ALA A 16 -9.89 13.16 -19.85
N LEU A 17 -10.32 13.42 -21.08
CA LEU A 17 -11.55 14.17 -21.38
C LEU A 17 -12.83 13.38 -21.08
N LEU A 18 -12.75 12.05 -20.98
CA LEU A 18 -13.85 11.17 -20.55
C LEU A 18 -13.97 11.06 -19.03
N GLY A 19 -13.06 11.70 -18.27
CA GLY A 19 -13.09 11.69 -16.81
C GLY A 19 -14.28 12.47 -16.25
N GLY A 20 -15.21 11.78 -15.60
CA GLY A 20 -16.28 12.38 -14.80
C GLY A 20 -15.82 12.78 -13.40
N SER A 21 -16.62 13.58 -12.70
CA SER A 21 -16.39 13.90 -11.28
C SER A 21 -16.57 12.64 -10.42
N ALA A 22 -15.45 12.06 -9.97
CA ALA A 22 -15.47 11.01 -8.95
C ALA A 22 -15.66 11.68 -7.57
N TYR A 23 -16.87 11.57 -7.00
CA TYR A 23 -17.12 11.90 -5.59
C TYR A 23 -16.52 10.81 -4.68
N ALA A 24 -15.21 10.57 -4.82
CA ALA A 24 -14.45 9.56 -4.10
C ALA A 24 -14.07 10.04 -2.69
N HIS A 25 -15.04 10.59 -1.97
CA HIS A 25 -14.84 11.05 -0.60
C HIS A 25 -14.83 9.81 0.29
N GLY A 26 -13.63 9.35 0.69
CA GLY A 26 -13.47 8.16 1.53
C GLY A 26 -13.87 8.36 3.00
N PHE A 27 -14.34 9.54 3.36
CA PHE A 27 -14.88 9.82 4.70
C PHE A 27 -16.37 9.52 4.67
N GLY A 28 -16.80 8.52 5.44
CA GLY A 28 -18.21 8.19 5.65
C GLY A 28 -18.94 9.28 6.45
N GLU A 29 -20.04 8.89 7.10
CA GLU A 29 -20.75 9.72 8.08
C GLU A 29 -19.78 10.48 8.99
N ARG A 30 -20.03 11.77 9.17
CA ARG A 30 -19.19 12.65 9.99
C ARG A 30 -19.24 12.13 11.41
N TYR A 31 -18.14 11.50 11.86
CA TYR A 31 -18.04 11.03 13.24
C TYR A 31 -17.88 12.24 14.14
N ASP A 32 -18.98 12.65 14.79
CA ASP A 32 -18.93 13.65 15.85
C ASP A 32 -18.33 12.98 17.08
N LEU A 33 -17.07 13.34 17.39
CA LEU A 33 -16.44 12.87 18.61
C LEU A 33 -17.28 13.34 19.82
N PRO A 34 -17.49 12.47 20.82
CA PRO A 34 -18.17 12.87 22.06
C PRO A 34 -17.36 13.91 22.87
N VAL A 35 -16.11 14.20 22.45
CA VAL A 35 -15.19 15.13 23.09
C VAL A 35 -15.15 16.45 22.29
N PRO A 36 -15.19 17.62 22.97
CA PRO A 36 -15.04 18.92 22.29
C PRO A 36 -13.80 19.00 21.40
N LEU A 37 -13.97 19.54 20.19
CA LEU A 37 -12.93 19.59 19.15
C LEU A 37 -11.59 20.15 19.66
N ALA A 38 -11.63 21.18 20.51
CA ALA A 38 -10.42 21.80 21.06
C ALA A 38 -9.57 20.79 21.84
N PHE A 39 -10.17 19.96 22.69
CA PHE A 39 -9.43 18.94 23.44
C PHE A 39 -8.87 17.86 22.52
N TYR A 40 -9.61 17.46 21.49
CA TYR A 40 -9.13 16.51 20.49
C TYR A 40 -7.90 17.04 19.74
N VAL A 41 -7.98 18.26 19.21
CA VAL A 41 -6.88 18.86 18.43
C VAL A 41 -5.64 19.10 19.29
N VAL A 42 -5.81 19.64 20.49
CA VAL A 42 -4.70 19.85 21.43
C VAL A 42 -4.07 18.52 21.83
N GLY A 43 -4.89 17.50 22.15
CA GLY A 43 -4.40 16.17 22.51
C GLY A 43 -3.65 15.47 21.38
N ALA A 44 -4.22 15.48 20.16
CA ALA A 44 -3.59 14.89 18.98
C ALA A 44 -2.28 15.60 18.63
N GLY A 45 -2.27 16.94 18.64
CA GLY A 45 -1.07 17.74 18.42
C GLY A 45 0.01 17.47 19.47
N ALA A 46 -0.37 17.41 20.74
CA ALA A 46 0.55 17.09 21.83
C ALA A 46 1.13 15.68 21.70
N ALA A 47 0.32 14.67 21.37
CA ALA A 47 0.78 13.30 21.17
C ALA A 47 1.79 13.19 20.01
N VAL A 48 1.50 13.84 18.88
CA VAL A 48 2.43 13.89 17.73
C VAL A 48 3.73 14.60 18.14
N GLY A 49 3.65 15.79 18.73
CA GLY A 49 4.83 16.54 19.19
C GLY A 49 5.67 15.76 20.19
N PHE A 50 5.03 15.11 21.17
CA PHE A 50 5.71 14.27 22.15
C PHE A 50 6.41 13.07 21.50
N SER A 51 5.80 12.43 20.50
CA SER A 51 6.45 11.33 19.78
C SER A 51 7.75 11.77 19.10
N PHE A 52 7.79 12.97 18.52
CA PHE A 52 9.03 13.56 17.97
C PHE A 52 10.06 13.88 19.05
N VAL A 53 9.64 14.39 20.21
CA VAL A 53 10.54 14.62 21.36
C VAL A 53 11.16 13.30 21.82
N VAL A 54 10.36 12.25 21.98
CA VAL A 54 10.84 10.91 22.35
C VAL A 54 11.83 10.40 21.30
N VAL A 55 11.49 10.47 20.01
CA VAL A 55 12.40 10.05 18.93
C VAL A 55 13.69 10.86 18.97
N GLY A 56 13.62 12.19 19.08
CA GLY A 56 14.80 13.07 19.10
C GLY A 56 15.70 12.86 20.32
N LEU A 57 15.16 12.48 21.47
CA LEU A 57 15.93 12.23 22.69
C LEU A 57 16.53 10.81 22.72
N PHE A 58 15.80 9.81 22.25
CA PHE A 58 16.16 8.40 22.45
C PHE A 58 16.73 7.71 21.20
N VAL A 59 16.32 8.12 19.99
CA VAL A 59 16.83 7.53 18.74
C VAL A 59 18.15 8.21 18.37
N LYS A 60 19.25 7.63 18.83
CA LYS A 60 20.60 8.04 18.41
C LYS A 60 20.93 7.40 17.07
N GLY A 61 21.36 8.20 16.10
CA GLY A 61 21.83 7.70 14.81
C GLY A 61 23.03 6.78 15.01
N SER A 62 22.90 5.51 14.61
CA SER A 62 24.06 4.62 14.50
C SER A 62 24.84 5.02 13.25
N PRO A 63 26.16 5.29 13.34
CA PRO A 63 26.98 5.61 12.16
C PRO A 63 27.03 4.44 11.16
N ASN A 64 26.66 3.23 11.59
CA ASN A 64 26.67 2.01 10.82
C ASN A 64 25.25 1.46 10.64
N VAL A 65 24.40 2.17 9.88
CA VAL A 65 23.04 1.72 9.51
C VAL A 65 23.04 0.36 8.79
N HIS A 66 24.17 -0.04 8.22
CA HIS A 66 24.33 -1.27 7.44
C HIS A 66 24.93 -2.45 8.22
N ASP A 67 25.38 -2.23 9.46
CA ASP A 67 26.12 -3.20 10.27
C ASP A 67 25.17 -3.90 11.26
N TYR A 68 24.16 -4.56 10.70
CA TYR A 68 23.23 -5.42 11.42
C TYR A 68 23.45 -6.86 10.97
N PRO A 69 23.31 -7.86 11.87
CA PRO A 69 23.46 -9.26 11.51
C PRO A 69 22.44 -9.64 10.43
N ARG A 70 22.95 -10.08 9.27
CA ARG A 70 22.12 -10.50 8.13
C ARG A 70 22.12 -12.01 8.05
N PHE A 71 20.95 -12.61 8.18
CA PHE A 71 20.79 -14.04 7.94
C PHE A 71 20.46 -14.28 6.47
N ASN A 72 21.28 -15.07 5.79
CA ASN A 72 20.96 -15.51 4.44
C ASN A 72 19.85 -16.56 4.49
N VAL A 73 18.61 -16.10 4.31
CA VAL A 73 17.41 -16.95 4.31
C VAL A 73 17.47 -18.05 3.24
N LEU A 74 18.22 -17.85 2.13
CA LEU A 74 18.37 -18.85 1.06
C LEU A 74 19.05 -20.17 1.52
N ASN A 75 19.72 -20.15 2.68
CA ASN A 75 20.30 -21.35 3.27
C ASN A 75 19.21 -22.36 3.67
N TRP A 76 18.00 -21.90 4.00
CA TRP A 76 16.87 -22.77 4.31
C TRP A 76 16.19 -23.34 3.06
N ARG A 77 15.85 -24.63 3.10
CA ARG A 77 15.20 -25.35 1.99
C ARG A 77 13.89 -24.68 1.56
N VAL A 78 13.09 -24.21 2.52
CA VAL A 78 11.80 -23.53 2.27
C VAL A 78 12.00 -22.22 1.51
N ALA A 79 12.98 -21.40 1.92
CA ALA A 79 13.29 -20.15 1.24
C ALA A 79 13.81 -20.38 -0.19
N ARG A 80 14.52 -21.49 -0.43
CA ARG A 80 15.00 -21.86 -1.77
C ARG A 80 13.88 -22.25 -2.72
N VAL A 81 12.86 -22.94 -2.22
CA VAL A 81 11.63 -23.24 -2.98
C VAL A 81 10.84 -21.97 -3.25
N LEU A 82 10.70 -21.08 -2.26
CA LEU A 82 10.04 -19.78 -2.43
C LEU A 82 10.78 -18.85 -3.39
N ALA A 83 12.12 -18.95 -3.45
CA ALA A 83 12.96 -18.21 -4.39
C ALA A 83 12.98 -18.80 -5.81
N HIS A 84 12.29 -19.91 -6.05
CA HIS A 84 12.23 -20.51 -7.39
C HIS A 84 11.44 -19.60 -8.34
N SER A 85 11.96 -19.38 -9.55
CA SER A 85 11.38 -18.43 -10.52
C SER A 85 9.90 -18.70 -10.81
N VAL A 86 9.50 -19.96 -10.87
CA VAL A 86 8.09 -20.35 -11.06
C VAL A 86 7.21 -19.84 -9.92
N VAL A 87 7.64 -20.00 -8.67
CA VAL A 87 6.88 -19.57 -7.49
C VAL A 87 6.76 -18.04 -7.48
N ILE A 88 7.87 -17.34 -7.77
CA ILE A 88 7.89 -15.88 -7.86
C ILE A 88 6.94 -15.40 -8.97
N ILE A 89 6.99 -16.00 -10.16
CA ILE A 89 6.12 -15.63 -11.29
C ILE A 89 4.65 -15.91 -10.96
N SER A 90 4.34 -17.04 -10.32
CA SER A 90 2.98 -17.36 -9.88
C SER A 90 2.47 -16.33 -8.86
N LEU A 91 3.30 -15.95 -7.89
CA LEU A 91 2.93 -14.98 -6.86
C LEU A 91 2.75 -13.57 -7.42
N ARG A 92 3.62 -13.16 -8.36
CA ARG A 92 3.49 -11.90 -9.11
C ARG A 92 2.22 -11.89 -9.96
N SER A 93 1.96 -12.96 -10.70
CA SER A 93 0.75 -13.12 -11.53
C SER A 93 -0.52 -13.08 -10.67
N PHE A 94 -0.50 -13.74 -9.51
CA PHE A 94 -1.58 -13.68 -8.54
C PHE A 94 -1.82 -12.27 -8.01
N SER A 95 -0.75 -11.54 -7.68
CA SER A 95 -0.84 -10.16 -7.18
C SER A 95 -1.39 -9.20 -8.24
N VAL A 96 -1.00 -9.37 -9.50
CA VAL A 96 -1.58 -8.63 -10.63
C VAL A 96 -3.06 -9.01 -10.83
N GLY A 97 -3.40 -10.30 -10.71
CA GLY A 97 -4.79 -10.76 -10.76
C GLY A 97 -5.66 -10.15 -9.66
N LEU A 98 -5.13 -10.05 -8.44
CA LEU A 98 -5.79 -9.35 -7.34
C LEU A 98 -5.98 -7.87 -7.62
N LEU A 99 -4.97 -7.20 -8.19
CA LEU A 99 -5.09 -5.80 -8.60
C LEU A 99 -6.20 -5.60 -9.63
N ILE A 100 -6.27 -6.46 -10.65
CA ILE A 100 -7.34 -6.43 -11.66
C ILE A 100 -8.71 -6.65 -10.99
N LEU A 101 -8.80 -7.61 -10.08
CA LEU A 101 -10.05 -7.89 -9.36
C LEU A 101 -10.48 -6.70 -8.49
N VAL A 102 -9.54 -6.02 -7.83
CA VAL A 102 -9.80 -4.77 -7.09
C VAL A 102 -10.34 -3.68 -8.02
N VAL A 103 -9.76 -3.51 -9.21
CA VAL A 103 -10.23 -2.52 -10.19
C VAL A 103 -11.66 -2.86 -10.65
N ILE A 104 -11.92 -4.12 -11.00
CA ILE A 104 -13.26 -4.57 -11.41
C ILE A 104 -14.27 -4.37 -10.28
N ALA A 105 -13.92 -4.75 -9.05
CA ALA A 105 -14.77 -4.57 -7.87
C ALA A 105 -15.01 -3.09 -7.55
N GLY A 106 -14.04 -2.21 -7.80
CA GLY A 106 -14.22 -0.76 -7.66
C GLY A 106 -15.15 -0.16 -8.72
N MET A 107 -15.18 -0.72 -9.93
CA MET A 107 -16.01 -0.19 -11.03
C MET A 107 -17.44 -0.76 -11.06
N VAL A 108 -17.61 -2.02 -10.68
CA VAL A 108 -18.89 -2.76 -10.80
C VAL A 108 -19.49 -3.10 -9.44
N GLY A 109 -18.67 -3.11 -8.38
CA GLY A 109 -19.12 -3.45 -7.03
C GLY A 109 -20.02 -2.39 -6.41
N THR A 110 -20.50 -2.71 -5.21
CA THR A 110 -21.40 -1.83 -4.44
C THR A 110 -20.69 -0.55 -3.97
N ASP A 111 -21.42 0.56 -3.92
CA ASP A 111 -20.92 1.82 -3.34
C ASP A 111 -20.76 1.76 -1.81
N ILE A 112 -21.34 0.75 -1.15
CA ILE A 112 -21.21 0.57 0.29
C ILE A 112 -19.83 -0.01 0.62
N PRO A 113 -18.90 0.75 1.24
CA PRO A 113 -17.49 0.34 1.32
C PRO A 113 -17.25 -0.95 2.11
N THR A 114 -18.09 -1.24 3.09
CA THR A 114 -18.03 -2.46 3.93
C THR A 114 -18.51 -3.72 3.20
N LEU A 115 -19.19 -3.57 2.07
CA LEU A 115 -19.67 -4.66 1.23
C LEU A 115 -18.91 -4.77 -0.10
N ASN A 116 -18.08 -3.78 -0.42
CA ASN A 116 -17.23 -3.80 -1.59
C ASN A 116 -15.89 -4.48 -1.25
N PHE A 117 -15.45 -5.38 -2.14
CA PHE A 117 -14.16 -6.04 -2.01
C PHE A 117 -12.98 -5.06 -2.08
N ALA A 118 -13.06 -4.04 -2.94
CA ALA A 118 -11.93 -3.16 -3.21
C ALA A 118 -11.42 -2.40 -1.96
N PRO A 119 -12.27 -1.71 -1.17
CA PRO A 119 -11.81 -1.02 0.04
C PRO A 119 -11.22 -1.98 1.08
N ILE A 120 -11.86 -3.12 1.34
CA ILE A 120 -11.38 -4.10 2.34
C ILE A 120 -10.04 -4.69 1.91
N MET A 121 -9.94 -5.10 0.65
CA MET A 121 -8.72 -5.68 0.12
C MET A 121 -7.56 -4.69 0.16
N VAL A 122 -7.75 -3.45 -0.29
CA VAL A 122 -6.66 -2.46 -0.35
C VAL A 122 -6.26 -1.98 1.04
N TRP A 123 -7.22 -1.56 1.87
CA TRP A 123 -6.90 -0.89 3.13
C TRP A 123 -6.60 -1.86 4.27
N VAL A 124 -7.34 -2.95 4.36
CA VAL A 124 -7.21 -3.88 5.49
C VAL A 124 -6.23 -4.99 5.15
N ILE A 125 -6.48 -5.74 4.08
CA ILE A 125 -5.68 -6.93 3.77
C ILE A 125 -4.32 -6.53 3.22
N TRP A 126 -4.29 -5.66 2.22
CA TRP A 126 -3.06 -5.27 1.54
C TRP A 126 -2.27 -4.30 2.39
N TRP A 127 -2.78 -3.11 2.72
CA TRP A 127 -2.00 -2.11 3.44
C TRP A 127 -1.62 -2.55 4.87
N VAL A 128 -2.61 -2.87 5.69
CA VAL A 128 -2.36 -3.25 7.10
C VAL A 128 -1.79 -4.66 7.21
N GLY A 129 -2.38 -5.64 6.51
CA GLY A 129 -1.96 -7.03 6.58
C GLY A 129 -0.52 -7.25 6.06
N THR A 130 -0.13 -6.61 4.95
CA THR A 130 1.26 -6.77 4.45
C THR A 130 2.28 -6.07 5.32
N ALA A 131 1.94 -4.95 5.96
CA ALA A 131 2.83 -4.25 6.89
C ALA A 131 3.16 -5.14 8.10
N TYR A 132 2.12 -5.71 8.75
CA TYR A 132 2.33 -6.61 9.89
C TYR A 132 3.05 -7.90 9.48
N THR A 133 2.67 -8.49 8.35
CA THR A 133 3.34 -9.69 7.85
C THR A 133 4.82 -9.41 7.53
N SER A 134 5.12 -8.22 6.98
CA SER A 134 6.50 -7.81 6.70
C SER A 134 7.31 -7.61 7.98
N ALA A 135 6.70 -7.06 9.03
CA ALA A 135 7.35 -6.90 10.33
C ALA A 135 7.69 -8.25 10.98
N LEU A 136 6.89 -9.30 10.73
CA LEU A 136 7.09 -10.63 11.31
C LEU A 136 8.04 -11.53 10.50
N ILE A 137 7.92 -11.52 9.17
CA ILE A 137 8.56 -12.50 8.28
C ILE A 137 9.73 -11.87 7.49
N GLY A 138 9.76 -10.54 7.36
CA GLY A 138 10.69 -9.81 6.51
C GLY A 138 10.02 -9.26 5.25
N ASN A 139 10.80 -8.65 4.35
CA ASN A 139 10.27 -7.91 3.20
C ASN A 139 9.52 -8.80 2.18
N ILE A 140 8.22 -9.01 2.42
CA ILE A 140 7.32 -9.71 1.49
C ILE A 140 6.90 -8.83 0.31
N TRP A 141 6.97 -7.50 0.47
CA TRP A 141 6.60 -6.55 -0.58
C TRP A 141 7.38 -6.81 -1.87
N GLY A 142 8.68 -7.12 -1.78
CA GLY A 142 9.49 -7.46 -2.95
C GLY A 142 8.99 -8.66 -3.77
N LEU A 143 8.19 -9.55 -3.17
CA LEU A 143 7.65 -10.74 -3.83
C LEU A 143 6.26 -10.51 -4.44
N ILE A 144 5.40 -9.78 -3.74
CA ILE A 144 3.99 -9.58 -4.11
C ILE A 144 3.72 -8.25 -4.81
N ASN A 145 4.71 -7.36 -4.91
CA ASN A 145 4.52 -6.04 -5.52
C ASN A 145 4.08 -6.17 -7.00
N PRO A 146 2.84 -5.77 -7.35
CA PRO A 146 2.33 -5.89 -8.72
C PRO A 146 3.06 -4.98 -9.70
N TRP A 147 3.72 -3.92 -9.20
CA TRP A 147 4.45 -2.93 -9.99
C TRP A 147 5.87 -3.36 -10.35
N SER A 148 6.41 -4.39 -9.68
CA SER A 148 7.79 -4.85 -9.83
C SER A 148 7.85 -6.19 -10.54
N THR A 149 7.30 -6.26 -11.76
CA THR A 149 7.22 -7.51 -12.53
C THR A 149 8.41 -7.77 -13.45
N THR A 150 9.28 -6.78 -13.69
CA THR A 150 10.60 -6.93 -14.34
C THR A 150 11.64 -7.52 -13.40
#